data_AF-A0AA34YZW0-F1
#
_entry.id   AF-A0AA34YZW0-F1
#
_cell.length_a   1.000
_cell.length_b   1.000
_cell.length_c   1.000
_cell.angle_alpha   90.00
_cell.angle_beta   90.00
_cell.angle_gamma   90.00
#
_symmetry.space_group_name_H-M   'P 1'
#
loop_
_entity.id
_entity.type
_entity.pdbx_description
1 polymer ?
#
loop_
_entity_poly.entity_id
_entity_poly.type
_entity_poly.pdbx_seq_one_letter_code
_entity_poly.pdbx_strand_id
1 'polypeptide(L)'
;MSASPDAKPTLGQLWLACFMLGVTGFGGVLPLMHRALVEKKRWLSEQRFAELLGLCQFLPGGNAVNLCVATGVEFHGIKGGFIALVGLLTAPLLVIVCLGNIWLLWHDNPLVASVFAGISAAAAGLIIATGLKILRSMPRALTSWLILGGIIVAIALFRLPLLPVLLVAVPLSIMLSYRKHTS
;
A
#
# COMPACT_ATOMS: atom_id res chain seq x y z
N MET A 1 28.75 8.02 -17.73
CA MET A 1 28.38 6.70 -18.29
C MET A 1 26.88 6.71 -18.54
N SER A 2 26.51 6.83 -19.81
CA SER A 2 25.14 6.92 -20.31
C SER A 2 24.38 5.63 -20.05
N ALA A 3 23.42 5.67 -19.12
CA ALA A 3 22.44 4.61 -18.96
C ALA A 3 21.60 4.54 -20.23
N SER A 4 21.65 3.42 -20.96
CA SER A 4 20.74 3.19 -22.08
C SER A 4 19.30 3.17 -21.56
N PRO A 5 18.43 4.09 -22.02
CA PRO A 5 17.01 3.97 -21.76
C PRO A 5 16.41 2.87 -22.67
N ASP A 6 15.22 2.38 -22.33
CA ASP A 6 14.26 1.83 -23.32
C ASP A 6 14.26 0.33 -23.66
N ALA A 7 14.33 -0.57 -22.68
CA ALA A 7 13.65 -1.87 -22.82
C ALA A 7 12.19 -1.71 -22.40
N LYS A 8 11.37 -1.13 -23.28
CA LYS A 8 9.93 -1.03 -23.08
C LYS A 8 9.38 -2.45 -22.82
N PRO A 9 8.79 -2.73 -21.64
CA PRO A 9 8.29 -4.06 -21.33
C PRO A 9 7.23 -4.46 -22.34
N THR A 10 7.02 -5.75 -22.60
CA THR A 10 5.81 -6.15 -23.31
C THR A 10 4.60 -6.06 -22.38
N LEU A 11 3.39 -5.94 -22.94
CA LEU A 11 2.15 -5.93 -22.13
C LEU A 11 2.05 -7.15 -21.19
N GLY A 12 2.50 -8.33 -21.65
CA GLY A 12 2.53 -9.54 -20.82
C GLY A 12 3.54 -9.46 -19.67
N GLN A 13 4.72 -8.87 -19.90
CA GLN A 13 5.71 -8.65 -18.84
C GLN A 13 5.21 -7.65 -17.80
N LEU A 14 4.56 -6.57 -18.24
CA LEU A 14 3.93 -5.59 -17.37
C LEU A 14 2.84 -6.23 -16.51
N TRP A 15 1.93 -6.99 -17.14
CA TRP A 15 0.88 -7.72 -16.45
C TRP A 15 1.46 -8.67 -15.39
N LEU A 16 2.47 -9.47 -15.76
CA LEU A 16 3.08 -10.44 -14.85
C LEU A 16 3.80 -9.77 -13.67
N ALA A 17 4.46 -8.63 -13.91
CA ALA A 17 5.09 -7.85 -12.86
C ALA A 17 4.04 -7.31 -11.86
N CYS A 18 2.97 -6.70 -12.37
CA CYS A 18 1.86 -6.22 -11.54
C CYS A 18 1.15 -7.36 -10.80
N PHE A 19 0.97 -8.51 -11.45
CA PHE A 19 0.42 -9.72 -10.84
C PHE A 19 1.27 -10.21 -9.66
N MET A 20 2.59 -10.31 -9.84
CA MET A 20 3.51 -10.70 -8.77
C MET A 20 3.50 -9.69 -7.61
N LEU A 21 3.35 -8.39 -7.91
CA LEU A 21 3.17 -7.36 -6.89
C LEU A 21 1.83 -7.53 -6.14
N GLY A 22 0.76 -7.94 -6.81
CA GLY A 22 -0.53 -8.26 -6.18
C GLY A 22 -0.45 -9.49 -5.26
N VAL A 23 0.37 -10.48 -5.61
CA VAL A 23 0.61 -11.68 -4.80
C VAL A 23 1.50 -11.39 -3.58
N THR A 24 2.50 -10.52 -3.73
CA THR A 24 3.56 -10.34 -2.71
C THR A 24 3.49 -9.02 -1.93
N GLY A 25 2.59 -8.11 -2.32
CA GLY A 25 2.54 -6.73 -1.84
C GLY A 25 2.11 -6.53 -0.37
N PHE A 26 1.85 -7.58 0.39
CA PHE A 26 1.33 -7.47 1.75
C PHE A 26 2.31 -6.73 2.69
N GLY A 27 1.92 -5.53 3.15
CA GLY A 27 2.66 -4.74 4.16
C GLY A 27 3.94 -4.02 3.67
N GLY A 28 4.20 -4.00 2.36
CA GLY A 28 5.45 -3.43 1.82
C GLY A 28 5.52 -3.32 0.30
N VAL A 29 4.41 -2.95 -0.37
CA VAL A 29 4.35 -2.92 -1.84
C VAL A 29 5.38 -1.96 -2.45
N LEU A 30 5.58 -0.77 -1.86
CA LEU A 30 6.40 0.28 -2.49
C LEU A 30 7.89 -0.12 -2.62
N PRO A 31 8.57 -0.64 -1.58
CA PRO A 31 9.91 -1.20 -1.74
C PRO A 31 9.98 -2.37 -2.73
N LEU A 32 8.95 -3.22 -2.78
CA LEU A 32 8.88 -4.33 -3.74
C LEU A 32 8.73 -3.83 -5.18
N MET A 33 7.94 -2.78 -5.39
CA MET A 33 7.79 -2.13 -6.70
C MET A 33 9.09 -1.49 -7.15
N HIS A 34 9.75 -0.74 -6.26
CA HIS A 34 11.05 -0.14 -6.55
C HIS A 34 12.07 -1.21 -6.95
N ARG A 35 12.24 -2.25 -6.14
CA ARG A 35 13.12 -3.38 -6.45
C ARG A 35 12.75 -4.09 -7.76
N ALA A 36 11.46 -4.27 -8.04
CA ALA A 36 11.02 -4.94 -9.26
C ALA A 36 11.29 -4.07 -10.50
N LEU A 37 10.87 -2.81 -10.48
CA LEU A 37 10.84 -1.91 -11.64
C LEU A 37 12.19 -1.24 -11.91
N VAL A 38 12.93 -0.88 -10.85
CA VAL A 38 14.19 -0.15 -10.93
C VAL A 38 15.38 -1.11 -10.85
N GLU A 39 15.48 -1.92 -9.80
CA GLU A 39 16.68 -2.76 -9.58
C GLU A 39 16.72 -3.99 -10.50
N LYS A 40 15.66 -4.80 -10.50
CA LYS A 40 15.63 -6.11 -11.19
C LYS A 40 15.35 -5.97 -12.67
N LYS A 41 14.26 -5.28 -13.04
CA LYS A 41 13.83 -5.16 -14.44
C LYS A 41 14.46 -3.97 -15.15
N ARG A 42 14.92 -2.96 -14.41
CA ARG A 42 15.53 -1.73 -14.95
C ARG A 42 14.66 -1.04 -16.00
N TRP A 43 13.34 -1.08 -15.80
CA TRP A 43 12.37 -0.41 -16.67
C TRP A 43 12.27 1.08 -16.36
N LEU A 44 12.52 1.47 -15.10
CA LEU A 44 12.53 2.85 -14.65
C LEU A 44 13.88 3.21 -14.03
N SER A 45 14.31 4.45 -14.23
CA SER A 45 15.39 5.03 -13.44
C SER A 45 14.91 5.40 -12.04
N GLU A 46 15.83 5.55 -11.09
CA GLU A 46 15.55 6.06 -9.75
C GLU A 46 14.77 7.39 -9.78
N GLN A 47 15.20 8.32 -10.64
CA GLN A 47 14.57 9.62 -10.82
C GLN A 47 13.14 9.48 -11.35
N ARG A 48 12.94 8.66 -12.40
CA ARG A 48 11.60 8.51 -12.99
C ARG A 48 10.64 7.81 -12.05
N PHE A 49 11.11 6.84 -11.27
CA PHE A 49 10.31 6.21 -10.23
C PHE A 49 9.88 7.22 -9.17
N ALA A 50 10.79 8.08 -8.71
CA ALA A 50 10.49 9.12 -7.73
C ALA A 50 9.48 10.16 -8.27
N GLU A 51 9.61 10.57 -9.53
CA GLU A 51 8.64 11.45 -10.20
C GLU A 51 7.24 10.84 -10.26
N LEU A 52 7.13 9.59 -10.71
CA LEU A 52 5.85 8.88 -10.78
C LEU A 52 5.24 8.69 -9.38
N LEU A 53 6.07 8.36 -8.39
CA LEU A 53 5.63 8.24 -7.00
C LEU A 53 5.11 9.59 -6.46
N GLY A 54 5.81 10.69 -6.75
CA GLY A 54 5.38 12.03 -6.39
C GLY A 54 4.00 12.36 -6.98
N LEU A 55 3.78 12.06 -8.26
CA LEU A 55 2.47 12.22 -8.90
C LEU A 55 1.38 11.38 -8.20
N CYS A 56 1.70 10.14 -7.84
CA CYS A 56 0.76 9.23 -7.20
C CYS A 56 0.32 9.67 -5.80
N GLN A 57 1.17 10.42 -5.08
CA GLN A 57 0.84 10.96 -3.75
C GLN A 57 -0.22 12.05 -3.78
N PHE A 58 -0.40 12.73 -4.92
CA PHE A 58 -1.47 13.71 -5.10
C PHE A 58 -2.80 13.06 -5.49
N LEU A 59 -2.78 11.83 -6.01
CA LEU A 59 -3.97 11.12 -6.45
C LEU A 59 -4.67 10.45 -5.25
N PRO A 60 -6.00 10.59 -5.11
CA PRO A 60 -6.73 9.86 -4.09
C PRO A 60 -6.63 8.35 -4.35
N GLY A 61 -6.42 7.57 -3.28
CA GLY A 61 -6.35 6.12 -3.34
C GLY A 61 -5.04 5.52 -2.85
N GLY A 62 -4.81 4.25 -3.18
CA GLY A 62 -3.60 3.54 -2.78
C GLY A 62 -2.41 3.89 -3.66
N ASN A 63 -1.36 4.50 -3.07
CA ASN A 63 -0.13 4.88 -3.79
C ASN A 63 0.44 3.76 -4.66
N ALA A 64 0.41 2.51 -4.21
CA ALA A 64 0.90 1.37 -4.97
C ALA A 64 0.06 1.06 -6.22
N VAL A 65 -1.27 1.18 -6.12
CA VAL A 65 -2.18 0.98 -7.25
C VAL A 65 -1.98 2.09 -8.27
N ASN A 66 -1.97 3.34 -7.79
CA ASN A 66 -1.75 4.52 -8.63
C ASN A 66 -0.41 4.40 -9.36
N LEU A 67 0.66 3.97 -8.68
CA LEU A 67 1.98 3.80 -9.27
C LEU A 67 2.03 2.68 -10.30
N CYS A 68 1.34 1.55 -10.07
CA CYS A 68 1.21 0.48 -11.07
C CYS A 68 0.53 0.99 -12.33
N VAL A 69 -0.59 1.71 -12.18
CA VAL A 69 -1.33 2.29 -13.31
C VAL A 69 -0.50 3.33 -14.03
N ALA A 70 0.11 4.27 -13.30
CA ALA A 70 0.97 5.31 -13.87
C ALA A 70 2.15 4.71 -14.63
N THR A 71 2.80 3.68 -14.08
CA THR A 71 3.87 2.93 -14.77
C THR A 71 3.35 2.24 -16.02
N GLY A 72 2.14 1.67 -15.99
CA GLY A 72 1.52 1.09 -17.17
C GLY A 72 1.22 2.12 -18.26
N VAL A 73 0.71 3.30 -17.86
CA VAL A 73 0.45 4.42 -18.77
C VAL A 73 1.73 4.97 -19.37
N GLU A 74 2.80 5.08 -18.58
CA GLU A 74 4.11 5.51 -19.05
C GLU A 74 4.60 4.65 -20.22
N PHE A 75 4.47 3.32 -20.10
CA PHE A 75 4.96 2.43 -21.15
C PHE A 75 3.98 2.30 -22.33
N HIS A 76 2.69 2.05 -22.12
CA HIS A 76 1.74 1.73 -23.22
C HIS A 76 0.49 2.61 -23.26
N GLY A 77 0.54 3.80 -22.66
CA GLY A 77 -0.62 4.68 -22.54
C GLY A 77 -1.76 4.03 -21.78
N ILE A 78 -2.99 4.46 -22.04
CA ILE A 78 -4.20 4.00 -21.33
C ILE A 78 -4.33 2.47 -21.32
N LYS A 79 -3.95 1.81 -22.43
CA LYS A 79 -3.96 0.34 -22.53
C LYS A 79 -3.02 -0.31 -21.50
N GLY A 80 -1.80 0.22 -21.35
CA GLY A 80 -0.85 -0.28 -20.35
C GLY A 80 -1.32 -0.03 -18.92
N GLY A 81 -1.93 1.12 -18.65
CA GLY A 81 -2.54 1.41 -17.36
C GLY A 81 -3.61 0.39 -16.98
N PHE A 82 -4.50 0.05 -17.92
CA PHE A 82 -5.53 -0.95 -17.72
C PHE A 82 -4.94 -2.35 -17.49
N ILE A 83 -3.96 -2.76 -18.30
CA ILE A 83 -3.30 -4.06 -18.16
C ILE A 83 -2.54 -4.18 -16.82
N ALA A 84 -1.87 -3.12 -16.38
CA ALA A 84 -1.20 -3.06 -15.09
C ALA A 84 -2.21 -3.18 -13.92
N LEU A 85 -3.34 -2.47 -14.01
CA LEU A 85 -4.43 -2.56 -13.03
C LEU A 85 -5.00 -3.97 -12.94
N VAL A 86 -5.34 -4.56 -14.09
CA VAL A 86 -5.88 -5.92 -14.17
C VAL A 86 -4.86 -6.90 -13.59
N GLY A 87 -3.59 -6.82 -13.98
CA GLY A 87 -2.53 -7.67 -13.42
C GLY A 87 -2.47 -7.59 -11.90
N LEU A 88 -2.44 -6.37 -11.36
CA LEU A 88 -2.38 -6.14 -9.92
C LEU A 88 -3.59 -6.70 -9.16
N LEU A 89 -4.80 -6.53 -9.69
CA LEU A 89 -6.03 -6.95 -9.02
C LEU A 89 -6.38 -8.42 -9.23
N THR A 90 -5.85 -9.07 -10.27
CA THR A 90 -6.20 -10.45 -10.62
C THR A 90 -5.94 -11.41 -9.47
N ALA A 91 -4.76 -11.37 -8.84
CA ALA A 91 -4.41 -12.25 -7.74
C ALA A 91 -5.35 -12.11 -6.52
N PRO A 92 -5.50 -10.91 -5.91
CA PRO A 92 -6.37 -10.76 -4.74
C PRO A 92 -7.84 -11.04 -5.07
N LEU A 93 -8.32 -10.69 -6.27
CA LEU A 93 -9.69 -11.01 -6.70
C LEU A 93 -9.92 -12.51 -6.78
N LEU A 94 -9.00 -13.26 -7.40
CA LEU A 94 -9.10 -14.72 -7.48
C LEU A 94 -9.13 -15.35 -6.09
N VAL A 95 -8.27 -14.89 -5.17
CA VAL A 95 -8.24 -15.40 -3.79
C VAL A 95 -9.58 -15.16 -3.09
N ILE A 96 -10.11 -13.95 -3.16
CA ILE A 96 -11.38 -13.60 -2.50
C ILE A 96 -12.55 -14.37 -3.11
N VAL A 97 -12.64 -14.49 -4.43
CA VAL A 97 -13.72 -15.23 -5.10
C VAL A 97 -13.65 -16.72 -4.77
N CYS A 98 -12.46 -17.32 -4.79
CA CYS A 98 -12.28 -18.72 -4.43
C CYS A 98 -12.68 -18.99 -2.97
N LEU A 99 -12.20 -18.15 -2.03
CA LEU A 99 -12.59 -18.25 -0.63
C LEU A 99 -14.09 -18.04 -0.44
N GLY A 100 -14.68 -17.04 -1.11
CA GLY A 100 -16.12 -16.80 -1.05
C GLY A 100 -16.95 -18.00 -1.54
N ASN A 101 -16.54 -18.64 -2.62
CA ASN A 101 -17.21 -19.85 -3.12
C ASN A 101 -17.09 -21.03 -2.14
N ILE A 102 -15.90 -21.25 -1.56
CA ILE A 102 -15.70 -22.30 -0.55
C ILE A 102 -16.59 -22.04 0.67
N TRP A 103 -16.67 -20.79 1.12
CA TRP A 103 -17.53 -20.41 2.23
C TRP A 103 -19.00 -20.71 1.94
N LEU A 104 -19.52 -20.28 0.79
CA LEU A 104 -20.93 -20.49 0.43
C LEU A 104 -21.32 -21.98 0.34
N LEU A 105 -20.41 -22.83 -0.10
CA LEU A 105 -20.69 -24.26 -0.31
C LEU A 105 -20.48 -25.12 0.95
N TRP A 106 -19.62 -24.69 1.88
CA TRP A 106 -19.17 -25.54 3.00
C TRP A 106 -19.17 -24.85 4.37
N HIS A 107 -19.89 -23.73 4.55
CA HIS A 107 -19.90 -22.99 5.83
C HIS A 107 -20.38 -23.83 7.01
N ASP A 108 -21.24 -24.83 6.79
CA ASP A 108 -21.77 -25.70 7.85
C ASP A 108 -20.72 -26.67 8.42
N ASN A 109 -19.61 -26.88 7.70
CA ASN A 109 -18.54 -27.73 8.19
C ASN A 109 -17.69 -26.98 9.24
N PRO A 110 -17.59 -27.48 10.48
CA PRO A 110 -16.81 -26.82 11.54
C PRO A 110 -15.32 -26.66 11.20
N LEU A 111 -14.77 -27.54 10.34
CA LEU A 111 -13.40 -27.41 9.85
C LEU A 111 -13.24 -26.14 9.01
N VAL A 112 -14.16 -25.89 8.07
CA VAL A 112 -14.11 -24.72 7.18
C VAL A 112 -14.27 -23.44 8.00
N ALA A 113 -15.23 -23.41 8.93
CA ALA A 113 -15.40 -22.28 9.84
C ALA A 113 -14.10 -21.96 10.62
N SER A 114 -13.40 -22.97 11.13
CA SER A 114 -12.13 -22.77 11.85
C SER A 114 -10.99 -22.26 10.96
N VAL A 115 -10.90 -22.72 9.71
CA VAL A 115 -9.91 -22.25 8.73
C VAL A 115 -10.14 -20.77 8.40
N PHE A 116 -11.38 -20.35 8.15
CA PHE A 116 -11.70 -18.95 7.88
C PHE A 116 -11.45 -18.05 9.09
N ALA A 117 -11.72 -18.54 10.31
CA ALA A 117 -11.34 -17.84 11.53
C ALA A 117 -9.81 -17.67 11.62
N GLY A 118 -9.04 -18.71 11.26
CA GLY A 118 -7.58 -18.66 11.19
C GLY A 118 -7.06 -17.66 10.15
N ILE A 119 -7.63 -17.63 8.95
CA ILE A 119 -7.29 -16.65 7.90
C ILE A 119 -7.58 -15.22 8.38
N SER A 120 -8.74 -15.02 9.03
CA SER A 120 -9.13 -13.71 9.58
C SER A 120 -8.19 -13.26 10.70
N ALA A 121 -7.80 -14.17 11.59
CA ALA A 121 -6.83 -13.90 12.66
C ALA A 121 -5.44 -13.57 12.09
N ALA A 122 -4.99 -14.29 11.06
CA ALA A 122 -3.74 -14.00 10.36
C ALA A 122 -3.76 -12.62 9.68
N ALA A 123 -4.86 -12.26 9.02
CA ALA A 123 -5.03 -10.94 8.41
C ALA A 123 -5.00 -9.82 9.46
N ALA A 124 -5.72 -9.99 10.59
CA ALA A 124 -5.67 -9.06 11.71
C ALA A 124 -4.26 -8.93 12.29
N GLY A 125 -3.57 -10.06 12.50
CA GLY A 125 -2.19 -10.10 12.97
C GLY A 125 -1.22 -9.36 12.03
N LEU A 126 -1.38 -9.49 10.72
CA LEU A 126 -0.58 -8.76 9.73
C LEU A 126 -0.84 -7.25 9.77
N ILE A 127 -2.10 -6.82 9.93
CA ILE A 127 -2.47 -5.40 10.09
C ILE A 127 -1.80 -4.85 11.35
N ILE A 128 -1.93 -5.55 12.48
CA ILE A 128 -1.30 -5.18 13.75
C ILE A 128 0.23 -5.11 13.59
N ALA A 129 0.85 -6.12 12.99
CA ALA A 129 2.30 -6.16 12.76
C ALA A 129 2.78 -4.99 11.90
N THR A 130 2.02 -4.62 10.87
CA THR A 130 2.31 -3.46 10.02
C THR A 130 2.18 -2.17 10.82
N GLY A 131 1.13 -2.01 11.63
CA GLY A 131 0.96 -0.88 12.53
C GLY A 131 2.10 -0.75 13.55
N LEU A 132 2.51 -1.87 14.17
CA LEU A 132 3.63 -1.92 15.11
C LEU A 132 4.97 -1.59 14.43
N LYS A 133 5.16 -2.02 13.18
CA LYS A 133 6.35 -1.67 12.38
C LYS A 133 6.43 -0.16 12.16
N ILE A 134 5.32 0.47 11.78
CA ILE A 134 5.23 1.94 11.61
C ILE A 134 5.48 2.64 12.95
N LEU A 135 4.88 2.14 14.04
CA LEU A 135 5.05 2.69 15.39
C LEU A 135 6.50 2.64 15.87
N ARG A 136 7.22 1.56 15.56
CA ARG A 136 8.66 1.44 15.88
C ARG A 136 9.53 2.42 15.10
N SER A 137 9.09 2.82 13.91
CA SER A 137 9.78 3.81 13.08
C SER A 137 9.45 5.26 13.46
N MET A 138 8.49 5.50 14.38
CA MET A 138 8.18 6.85 14.84
C MET A 138 9.28 7.41 15.77
N PRO A 139 9.54 8.73 15.72
CA PRO A 139 10.46 9.38 16.65
C PRO A 139 9.96 9.22 18.09
N ARG A 140 10.87 8.93 19.03
CA ARG A 140 10.57 8.71 20.46
C ARG A 140 10.23 10.00 21.23
N ALA A 141 9.80 11.05 20.54
CA ALA A 141 9.37 12.27 21.19
C ALA A 141 8.07 12.01 21.96
N LEU A 142 8.03 12.43 23.23
CA LEU A 142 6.82 12.34 24.08
C LEU A 142 5.60 12.97 23.39
N THR A 143 5.82 14.05 22.64
CA THR A 143 4.80 14.73 21.85
C THR A 143 4.15 13.81 20.80
N SER A 144 4.94 13.01 20.08
CA SER A 144 4.43 12.10 19.05
C SER A 144 3.57 10.99 19.63
N TRP A 145 3.95 10.47 20.80
CA TRP A 145 3.16 9.46 21.52
C TRP A 145 1.86 10.03 22.10
N LEU A 146 1.87 11.26 22.61
CA LEU A 146 0.66 11.94 23.10
C LEU A 146 -0.33 12.21 21.96
N ILE A 147 0.15 12.64 20.79
CA ILE A 147 -0.69 12.87 19.61
C ILE A 147 -1.28 11.55 19.12
N LEU A 148 -0.47 10.49 19.02
CA LEU A 148 -0.96 9.16 18.64
C LEU A 148 -2.04 8.66 19.61
N GLY A 149 -1.80 8.74 20.92
CA GLY A 149 -2.77 8.37 21.94
C GLY A 149 -4.06 9.19 21.84
N GLY A 150 -3.93 10.51 21.64
CA GLY A 150 -5.07 11.41 21.46
C GLY A 150 -5.92 11.07 20.23
N ILE A 151 -5.28 10.76 19.09
CA ILE A 151 -5.98 10.33 17.86
C ILE A 151 -6.70 9.00 18.09
N ILE A 152 -6.04 8.03 18.73
CA ILE A 152 -6.65 6.72 19.03
C ILE A 152 -7.88 6.90 19.92
N VAL A 153 -7.80 7.70 20.97
CA VAL A 153 -8.94 7.97 21.86
C VAL A 153 -10.05 8.73 21.12
N ALA A 154 -9.71 9.75 20.33
CA ALA A 154 -10.69 10.52 19.55
C ALA A 154 -11.45 9.64 18.54
N ILE A 155 -10.77 8.73 17.85
CA ILE A 155 -11.40 7.87 16.85
C ILE A 155 -12.12 6.68 17.51
N ALA A 156 -11.47 6.00 18.47
CA ALA A 156 -12.02 4.78 19.07
C ALA A 156 -13.17 5.06 20.06
N LEU A 157 -13.09 6.15 20.84
CA LEU A 157 -14.09 6.49 21.84
C LEU A 157 -15.19 7.42 21.29
N PHE A 158 -14.80 8.46 20.55
CA PHE A 158 -15.74 9.48 20.06
C PHE A 158 -16.27 9.22 18.64
N ARG A 159 -15.79 8.17 17.95
CA ARG A 159 -16.19 7.78 16.57
C ARG A 159 -16.18 8.95 15.58
N LEU A 160 -15.28 9.91 15.79
CA LEU A 160 -15.18 11.08 14.93
C LEU A 160 -14.70 10.66 13.53
N PRO A 161 -15.26 11.26 12.46
CA PRO A 161 -14.80 10.98 11.11
C PRO A 161 -13.33 11.33 10.94
N LEU A 162 -12.61 10.52 10.15
CA LEU A 162 -11.15 10.56 10.06
C LEU A 162 -10.63 11.92 9.56
N LEU A 163 -11.35 12.55 8.61
CA LEU A 163 -10.96 13.82 8.00
C LEU A 163 -10.79 14.96 9.01
N PRO A 164 -11.80 15.32 9.83
CA PRO A 164 -11.65 16.40 10.80
C PRO A 164 -10.60 16.12 11.89
N VAL A 165 -10.44 14.86 12.31
CA VAL A 165 -9.39 14.48 13.26
C VAL A 165 -8.00 14.73 12.66
N LEU A 166 -7.79 14.35 11.40
CA LEU A 166 -6.53 14.59 10.70
C LEU A 166 -6.25 16.07 10.51
N LEU A 167 -7.27 16.85 10.13
CA LEU A 167 -7.17 18.29 9.90
C LEU A 167 -6.75 19.08 11.14
N VAL A 168 -7.10 18.62 12.34
CA VAL A 168 -6.71 19.26 13.60
C VAL A 168 -5.39 18.71 14.13
N ALA A 169 -5.18 17.39 14.05
CA ALA A 169 -4.00 16.75 14.63
C ALA A 169 -2.70 17.04 13.84
N VAL A 170 -2.77 17.15 12.51
CA VAL A 170 -1.59 17.40 11.67
C VAL A 170 -0.99 18.79 11.92
N PRO A 171 -1.75 19.91 11.92
CA PRO A 171 -1.22 21.22 12.26
C PRO A 171 -0.69 21.31 13.69
N LEU A 172 -1.39 20.70 14.66
CA LEU A 172 -0.95 20.64 16.06
C LEU A 172 0.38 19.90 16.20
N SER A 173 0.55 18.79 15.48
CA SER A 173 1.80 18.03 15.46
C SER A 173 2.95 18.84 14.89
N ILE A 174 2.73 19.53 13.77
CA ILE A 174 3.75 20.37 13.13
C ILE A 174 4.14 21.53 14.05
N MET A 175 3.15 22.22 14.62
CA MET A 175 3.35 23.37 15.51
C MET A 175 4.11 23.00 16.78
N LEU A 176 3.80 21.86 17.40
CA LEU A 176 4.52 21.38 18.58
C LEU A 176 5.92 20.84 18.24
N SER A 177 6.13 20.30 17.05
CA SER A 177 7.45 19.86 16.59
C SER A 177 8.37 21.04 16.25
N TYR A 178 7.83 22.13 15.68
CA TYR A 178 8.58 23.32 15.34
C TYR A 178 9.11 24.05 16.58
N ARG A 179 8.30 24.13 17.65
CA ARG A 179 8.68 24.78 18.92
C ARG A 179 9.81 24.07 19.66
N LYS A 180 10.05 22.78 19.40
CA LYS A 180 11.16 22.02 19.99
C LYS A 180 12.49 22.16 19.26
N HIS A 181 12.51 22.69 18.04
CA HIS A 181 13.73 22.87 17.25
C HIS A 181 14.30 24.31 17.32
N THR A 182 13.58 25.25 17.94
CA THR A 182 13.97 26.68 18.08
C THR A 182 14.27 27.09 19.53
N SER A 183 14.40 26.13 20.45
CA SER A 183 14.87 26.32 21.83
C SER A 183 16.01 25.35 22.11
#